data_AF-A0A8D8C3Q1-F1
#
_entry.id   AF-A0A8D8C3Q1-F1
#
_cell.length_a   1.000
_cell.length_b   1.000
_cell.length_c   1.000
_cell.angle_alpha   90.00
_cell.angle_beta   90.00
_cell.angle_gamma   90.00
#
_symmetry.space_group_name_H-M   'P 1'
#
loop_
_entity.id
_entity.type
_entity.pdbx_description
1 polymer ?
#
loop_
_entity_poly.entity_id
_entity_poly.type
_entity_poly.pdbx_seq_one_letter_code
_entity_poly.pdbx_strand_id
1 'polypeptide(L)'
;YVTTTYRKISRDTTCHWKCVLKHKKQINTDYDVVNTCSINYKTTTQSVCCEGYQENSKKVCEPVCHGCQNGTCVAPNSCTCNAGFRKQLGVCVPVCDPECGHGTCVAPGECSCRDGFTADPKKGCVPACEPACLNGECVGLNTCECFSGFRETVESHV
;
A
#
# COMPACT_ATOMS: atom_id res chain seq x y z
N TYR A 1 39.60 -16.89 -6.99
CA TYR A 1 38.23 -16.34 -6.93
C TYR A 1 37.84 -15.94 -8.34
N VAL A 2 36.88 -16.62 -8.97
CA VAL A 2 36.41 -16.25 -10.31
C VAL A 2 34.93 -16.01 -10.20
N THR A 3 34.54 -14.74 -10.27
CA THR A 3 33.15 -14.29 -10.37
C THR A 3 32.84 -14.05 -11.85
N THR A 4 32.19 -15.00 -12.50
CA THR A 4 31.69 -14.83 -13.87
C THR A 4 30.21 -14.47 -13.82
N THR A 5 29.88 -13.22 -14.11
CA THR A 5 28.50 -12.69 -14.13
C THR A 5 28.01 -12.64 -15.58
N TYR A 6 27.00 -13.43 -15.95
CA TYR A 6 26.30 -13.28 -17.24
C TYR A 6 24.91 -12.68 -17.03
N ARG A 7 24.55 -11.72 -17.90
CA ARG A 7 23.25 -11.01 -17.93
C ARG A 7 22.39 -11.61 -19.05
N LYS A 8 21.19 -12.10 -18.73
CA LYS A 8 20.12 -12.37 -19.70
C LYS A 8 18.82 -11.80 -19.14
N ILE A 9 18.14 -10.96 -19.92
CA ILE A 9 16.90 -10.27 -19.53
C ILE A 9 15.73 -11.15 -19.97
N SER A 10 14.91 -11.61 -19.01
CA SER A 10 13.64 -12.32 -19.21
C SER A 10 12.56 -11.70 -18.32
N ARG A 11 11.30 -11.74 -18.76
CA ARG A 11 10.11 -11.09 -18.14
C ARG A 11 9.38 -11.97 -17.12
N ASP A 12 9.96 -13.09 -16.68
CA ASP A 12 9.38 -13.95 -15.65
C ASP A 12 9.90 -13.57 -14.26
N THR A 13 9.08 -13.75 -13.22
CA THR A 13 9.36 -13.42 -11.78
C THR A 13 10.61 -14.11 -11.19
N THR A 14 11.30 -14.94 -11.97
CA THR A 14 12.60 -15.54 -11.68
C THR A 14 13.57 -15.22 -12.83
N CYS A 15 14.58 -14.39 -12.55
CA CYS A 15 15.39 -13.77 -13.62
C CYS A 15 16.82 -14.34 -13.73
N HIS A 16 17.34 -15.07 -12.73
CA HIS A 16 18.75 -15.48 -12.71
C HIS A 16 18.99 -16.89 -12.13
N TRP A 17 19.87 -17.63 -12.80
CA TRP A 17 20.56 -18.80 -12.23
C TRP A 17 21.92 -18.35 -11.71
N LYS A 18 22.21 -18.50 -10.42
CA LYS A 18 23.57 -18.33 -9.87
C LYS A 18 24.25 -19.69 -9.73
N CYS A 19 25.48 -19.81 -10.22
CA CYS A 19 26.34 -20.97 -9.95
C CYS A 19 26.93 -20.84 -8.55
N VAL A 20 26.61 -21.79 -7.66
CA VAL A 20 27.08 -21.80 -6.27
C VAL A 20 28.06 -22.97 -6.07
N LEU A 21 29.21 -22.71 -5.44
CA LEU A 21 30.18 -23.74 -5.06
C LEU A 21 29.68 -24.44 -3.79
N LYS A 22 29.39 -25.75 -3.88
CA LYS A 22 28.88 -26.53 -2.73
C LYS A 22 29.90 -26.72 -1.59
N HIS A 23 31.20 -26.49 -1.83
CA HIS A 23 32.26 -26.60 -0.82
C HIS A 23 33.29 -25.47 -0.95
N LYS A 24 33.59 -24.78 0.16
CA LYS A 24 34.81 -23.95 0.29
C LYS A 24 35.96 -24.90 0.62
N LYS A 25 36.76 -25.30 -0.37
CA LYS A 25 37.99 -26.07 -0.13
C LYS A 25 39.19 -25.21 -0.53
N GLN A 26 40.09 -24.92 0.42
CA GLN A 26 41.42 -24.42 0.10
C GLN A 26 42.18 -25.52 -0.67
N ILE A 27 42.92 -25.13 -1.70
CA ILE A 27 43.73 -26.04 -2.50
C ILE A 27 45.14 -25.47 -2.50
N ASN A 28 46.13 -26.26 -2.07
CA ASN A 28 47.53 -25.95 -2.29
C ASN A 28 47.83 -26.13 -3.78
N THR A 29 48.40 -25.13 -4.42
CA THR A 29 48.94 -25.22 -5.77
C THR A 29 50.36 -25.77 -5.65
N ASP A 30 50.53 -27.08 -5.87
CA ASP A 30 51.87 -27.64 -6.04
C ASP A 30 52.30 -27.48 -7.51
N TYR A 31 53.51 -26.99 -7.72
CA TYR A 31 54.06 -26.62 -9.02
C TYR A 31 54.70 -27.87 -9.63
N ASP A 32 53.96 -28.67 -10.41
CA ASP A 32 54.54 -29.76 -11.19
C ASP A 32 54.07 -29.79 -12.66
N VAL A 33 54.95 -29.22 -13.50
CA VAL A 33 55.35 -29.56 -14.89
C VAL A 33 54.31 -29.83 -16.00
N VAL A 34 53.00 -29.58 -15.82
CA VAL A 34 52.07 -29.51 -16.97
C VAL A 34 51.21 -28.27 -16.85
N ASN A 35 51.40 -27.34 -17.80
CA ASN A 35 50.87 -25.98 -17.86
C ASN A 35 49.34 -25.90 -18.11
N THR A 36 48.56 -26.79 -17.50
CA THR A 36 47.10 -26.83 -17.63
C THR A 36 46.46 -27.12 -16.27
N CYS A 37 46.08 -26.07 -15.56
CA CYS A 37 45.27 -26.18 -14.34
C CYS A 37 43.81 -26.43 -14.74
N SER A 38 43.42 -27.69 -14.92
CA SER A 38 42.03 -28.07 -15.18
C SER A 38 41.29 -28.25 -13.84
N ILE A 39 40.63 -27.19 -13.39
CA ILE A 39 39.78 -27.20 -12.19
C ILE A 39 38.45 -27.91 -12.47
N ASN A 40 38.27 -29.13 -11.96
CA ASN A 40 37.01 -29.86 -11.95
C ASN A 40 36.13 -29.40 -10.77
N TYR A 41 35.39 -28.30 -10.91
CA TYR A 41 34.37 -27.91 -9.93
C TYR A 41 32.96 -28.24 -10.45
N LYS A 42 32.17 -28.92 -9.60
CA LYS A 42 30.76 -29.23 -9.87
C LYS A 42 29.94 -27.99 -9.52
N THR A 43 29.45 -27.24 -10.51
CA THR A 43 28.54 -26.12 -10.27
C THR A 43 27.12 -26.64 -10.03
N THR A 44 26.37 -25.95 -9.18
CA THR A 44 24.92 -26.15 -9.05
C THR A 44 24.24 -24.82 -9.28
N THR A 45 23.14 -24.82 -10.04
CA THR A 45 22.33 -23.64 -10.30
C THR A 45 21.31 -23.44 -9.18
N GLN A 46 21.26 -22.24 -8.61
CA GLN A 46 20.23 -21.84 -7.65
C GLN A 46 19.39 -20.71 -8.25
N SER A 47 18.07 -20.82 -8.12
CA SER A 47 17.11 -19.77 -8.43
C SER A 47 17.25 -18.65 -7.40
N VAL A 48 17.40 -17.41 -7.87
CA VAL A 48 17.38 -16.22 -7.00
C VAL A 48 16.31 -15.25 -7.48
N CYS A 49 15.69 -14.54 -6.54
CA CYS A 49 14.69 -13.53 -6.85
C CYS A 49 15.30 -12.35 -7.64
N CYS A 50 14.49 -11.77 -8.51
CA CYS A 50 14.87 -10.56 -9.26
C CYS A 50 15.00 -9.36 -8.32
N GLU A 51 15.63 -8.27 -8.79
CA GLU A 51 15.72 -7.02 -8.03
C GLU A 51 14.33 -6.49 -7.65
N GLY A 52 14.14 -6.12 -6.39
CA GLY A 52 12.84 -5.69 -5.85
C GLY A 52 11.90 -6.83 -5.45
N TYR A 53 12.34 -8.10 -5.51
CA TYR A 53 11.61 -9.25 -4.97
C TYR A 53 12.41 -9.93 -3.85
N GLN A 54 11.72 -10.41 -2.83
CA GLN A 54 12.30 -11.09 -1.67
C GLN A 54 11.72 -12.51 -1.53
N GLU A 55 12.59 -13.47 -1.22
CA GLU A 55 12.18 -14.86 -0.99
C GLU A 55 11.51 -14.99 0.38
N ASN A 56 10.29 -15.53 0.41
CA ASN A 56 9.56 -15.85 1.64
C ASN A 56 9.97 -17.23 2.20
N SER A 57 9.44 -17.62 3.37
CA SER A 57 9.73 -18.92 4.01
C SER A 57 9.36 -20.15 3.16
N LYS A 58 8.55 -19.98 2.10
CA LYS A 58 8.13 -21.03 1.16
C LYS A 58 8.96 -21.04 -0.14
N LYS A 59 10.06 -20.28 -0.20
CA LYS A 59 10.91 -20.11 -1.39
C LYS A 59 10.23 -19.47 -2.59
N VAL A 60 9.22 -18.63 -2.33
CA VAL A 60 8.52 -17.86 -3.36
C VAL A 60 9.03 -16.43 -3.33
N CYS A 61 9.31 -15.87 -4.51
CA CYS A 61 9.73 -14.49 -4.66
C CYS A 61 8.51 -13.57 -4.63
N GLU A 62 8.36 -12.81 -3.54
CA GLU A 62 7.29 -11.81 -3.37
C GLU A 62 7.84 -10.41 -3.65
N PRO A 63 7.06 -9.52 -4.29
CA PRO A 63 7.51 -8.16 -4.55
C PRO A 63 7.65 -7.38 -3.24
N VAL A 64 8.69 -6.56 -3.18
CA VAL A 64 8.94 -5.65 -2.06
C VAL A 64 8.33 -4.30 -2.38
N CYS A 65 7.47 -3.80 -1.50
CA CYS A 65 6.86 -2.48 -1.61
C CYS A 65 7.03 -1.65 -0.34
N HIS A 66 7.30 -0.37 -0.51
CA HIS A 66 7.25 0.62 0.57
C HIS A 66 5.90 1.36 0.52
N GLY A 67 5.14 1.35 1.62
CA GLY A 67 3.92 2.16 1.74
C GLY A 67 2.62 1.57 1.19
N CYS A 68 2.52 0.25 0.94
CA CYS A 68 1.25 -0.40 0.56
C CYS A 68 0.35 -0.74 1.77
N GLN A 69 0.16 0.16 2.73
CA GLN A 69 -0.88 -0.04 3.73
C GLN A 69 -2.25 0.04 3.04
N ASN A 70 -3.18 -0.87 3.36
CA ASN A 70 -4.50 -0.99 2.71
C ASN A 70 -4.45 -1.30 1.19
N GLY A 71 -3.42 -2.00 0.75
CA GLY A 71 -3.31 -2.48 -0.62
C GLY A 71 -2.52 -3.78 -0.73
N THR A 72 -2.51 -4.36 -1.92
CA THR A 72 -1.72 -5.54 -2.28
C THR A 72 -0.53 -5.12 -3.14
N CYS A 73 0.68 -5.55 -2.75
CA CYS A 73 1.89 -5.35 -3.55
C CYS A 73 1.86 -6.30 -4.76
N VAL A 74 1.71 -5.76 -5.97
CA VAL A 74 1.58 -6.55 -7.21
C VAL A 74 2.86 -6.57 -8.04
N ALA A 75 3.75 -5.61 -7.82
CA ALA A 75 5.08 -5.52 -8.40
C ALA A 75 5.97 -4.64 -7.50
N PRO A 76 7.31 -4.65 -7.67
CA PRO A 76 8.20 -3.84 -6.84
C PRO A 76 7.77 -2.37 -6.85
N ASN A 77 7.61 -1.79 -5.66
CA ASN A 77 7.10 -0.42 -5.47
C ASN A 77 5.73 -0.11 -6.12
N SER A 78 4.94 -1.13 -6.46
CA SER A 78 3.62 -0.99 -7.09
C SER A 78 2.53 -1.65 -6.27
N CYS A 79 1.68 -0.81 -5.67
CA CYS A 79 0.51 -1.23 -4.91
C CYS A 79 -0.77 -1.15 -5.75
N THR A 80 -1.61 -2.16 -5.63
CA THR A 80 -3.03 -2.10 -5.99
C THR A 80 -3.82 -1.89 -4.69
N CYS A 81 -4.57 -0.81 -4.59
CA CYS A 81 -5.34 -0.51 -3.37
C CYS A 81 -6.52 -1.46 -3.21
N ASN A 82 -6.85 -1.79 -1.96
CA ASN A 82 -7.99 -2.64 -1.63
C ASN A 82 -9.32 -1.93 -1.99
N ALA A 83 -10.42 -2.69 -2.05
CA ALA A 83 -11.74 -2.12 -2.29
C ALA A 83 -12.05 -1.01 -1.28
N GLY A 84 -12.57 0.13 -1.76
CA GLY A 84 -12.82 1.30 -0.94
C GLY A 84 -11.59 2.18 -0.67
N PHE A 85 -10.43 1.87 -1.25
CA PHE A 85 -9.23 2.70 -1.19
C PHE A 85 -8.79 3.14 -2.58
N ARG A 86 -8.22 4.35 -2.69
CA ARG A 86 -7.64 4.89 -3.91
C ARG A 86 -6.18 5.26 -3.71
N LYS A 87 -5.40 5.22 -4.78
CA LYS A 87 -4.00 5.62 -4.74
C LYS A 87 -3.90 7.15 -4.75
N GLN A 88 -3.34 7.72 -3.70
CA GLN A 88 -3.08 9.15 -3.56
C GLN A 88 -1.65 9.33 -3.05
N LEU A 89 -0.81 10.07 -3.81
CA LEU A 89 0.61 10.29 -3.49
C LEU A 89 1.42 9.00 -3.23
N GLY A 90 1.06 7.90 -3.90
CA GLY A 90 1.75 6.62 -3.74
C GLY A 90 1.25 5.74 -2.59
N VAL A 91 0.33 6.23 -1.76
CA VAL A 91 -0.28 5.49 -0.64
C VAL A 91 -1.75 5.22 -0.94
N CYS A 92 -2.31 4.14 -0.39
CA CYS A 92 -3.73 3.85 -0.49
C CYS A 92 -4.49 4.57 0.62
N VAL A 93 -5.31 5.55 0.22
CA VAL A 93 -6.16 6.34 1.13
C VAL A 93 -7.61 5.89 1.00
N PRO A 94 -8.41 5.91 2.08
CA PRO A 94 -9.81 5.53 2.03
C PRO A 94 -10.61 6.46 1.11
N VAL A 95 -11.65 5.92 0.51
CA VAL A 95 -12.59 6.63 -0.35
C VAL A 95 -13.90 6.80 0.41
N CYS A 96 -14.35 8.05 0.51
CA CYS A 96 -15.68 8.39 1.04
C CYS A 96 -16.49 9.01 -0.10
N ASP A 97 -17.69 8.47 -0.32
CA ASP A 97 -18.68 8.98 -1.27
C ASP A 97 -20.03 9.06 -0.54
N PRO A 98 -20.55 10.26 -0.25
CA PRO A 98 -20.01 11.58 -0.62
C PRO A 98 -18.69 11.91 0.08
N GLU A 99 -17.93 12.87 -0.46
CA GLU A 99 -16.75 13.39 0.21
C GLU A 99 -17.12 14.01 1.57
N CYS A 100 -16.29 13.81 2.59
CA CYS A 100 -16.61 14.21 3.96
C CYS A 100 -16.73 15.73 4.18
N GLY A 101 -16.14 16.56 3.32
CA GLY A 101 -16.18 18.03 3.44
C GLY A 101 -15.54 18.55 4.74
N HIS A 102 -16.35 18.84 5.76
CA HIS A 102 -15.94 19.31 7.10
C HIS A 102 -15.39 18.19 8.01
N GLY A 103 -14.77 17.17 7.42
CA GLY A 103 -14.22 16.03 8.13
C GLY A 103 -13.13 15.33 7.32
N THR A 104 -12.58 14.27 7.90
CA THR A 104 -11.55 13.44 7.27
C THR A 104 -12.11 12.05 7.03
N CYS A 105 -11.87 11.50 5.85
CA CYS A 105 -12.21 10.10 5.56
C CYS A 105 -11.22 9.19 6.31
N VAL A 106 -11.69 8.47 7.33
CA VAL A 106 -10.86 7.62 8.19
C VAL A 106 -10.92 6.15 7.78
N ALA A 107 -12.03 5.73 7.19
CA ALA A 107 -12.22 4.43 6.58
C ALA A 107 -13.13 4.57 5.34
N PRO A 108 -13.23 3.56 4.47
CA PRO A 108 -14.09 3.64 3.30
C PRO A 108 -15.55 3.93 3.69
N GLY A 109 -16.09 5.05 3.24
CA GLY A 109 -17.43 5.53 3.60
C GLY A 109 -17.59 6.06 5.03
N GLU A 110 -16.50 6.18 5.81
CA GLU A 110 -16.55 6.63 7.20
C GLU A 110 -15.82 7.98 7.36
N CYS A 111 -16.59 8.99 7.78
CA CYS A 111 -16.10 10.35 7.99
C CYS A 111 -15.92 10.65 9.49
N SER A 112 -14.72 11.03 9.87
CA SER A 112 -14.46 11.69 11.15
C SER A 112 -14.70 13.19 10.99
N CYS A 113 -15.83 13.66 11.50
CA CYS A 113 -16.23 15.06 11.40
C CYS A 113 -15.47 15.94 12.42
N ARG A 114 -15.27 17.22 12.06
CA ARG A 114 -14.71 18.22 12.97
C ARG A 114 -15.71 18.58 14.06
N ASP A 115 -15.24 19.19 15.13
CA ASP A 115 -16.09 19.67 16.22
C ASP A 115 -17.22 20.57 15.69
N GLY A 116 -18.44 20.29 16.13
CA GLY A 116 -19.65 20.99 15.66
C GLY A 116 -20.20 20.49 14.32
N PHE A 117 -19.72 19.34 13.82
CA PHE A 117 -20.28 18.64 12.67
C PHE A 117 -20.61 17.19 13.04
N THR A 118 -21.66 16.63 12.42
CA THR A 118 -22.07 15.24 12.55
C THR A 118 -22.07 14.54 11.19
N ALA A 119 -21.91 13.22 11.19
CA ALA A 119 -21.86 12.43 9.97
C ALA A 119 -23.27 12.17 9.42
N ASP A 120 -23.51 12.59 8.18
CA ASP A 120 -24.70 12.32 7.38
C ASP A 120 -24.35 11.38 6.21
N PRO A 121 -25.05 10.24 6.04
CA PRO A 121 -24.75 9.28 4.97
C PRO A 121 -24.88 9.82 3.54
N LYS A 122 -25.63 10.91 3.32
CA LYS A 122 -25.91 11.48 2.00
C LYS A 122 -25.15 12.78 1.74
N LYS A 123 -24.74 13.49 2.79
CA LYS A 123 -24.08 14.81 2.70
C LYS A 123 -22.65 14.84 3.26
N GLY A 124 -22.15 13.75 3.86
CA GLY A 124 -20.86 13.75 4.54
C GLY A 124 -20.97 14.43 5.90
N CYS A 125 -20.02 15.29 6.28
CA CYS A 125 -20.11 16.00 7.56
C CYS A 125 -20.97 17.27 7.44
N VAL A 126 -22.10 17.29 8.16
CA VAL A 126 -23.06 18.41 8.21
C VAL A 126 -23.01 19.11 9.56
N PRO A 127 -23.36 20.41 9.65
CA PRO A 127 -23.39 21.12 10.93
C PRO A 127 -24.23 20.40 11.98
N ALA A 128 -23.72 20.33 13.20
CA ALA A 128 -24.46 19.83 14.35
C ALA A 128 -25.21 20.99 15.02
N CYS A 129 -26.49 20.74 15.33
CA CYS A 129 -27.31 21.62 16.13
C CYS A 129 -27.68 20.86 17.41
N GLU A 130 -27.28 21.39 18.56
CA GLU A 130 -27.67 20.89 19.88
C GLU A 130 -28.25 22.06 20.70
N PRO A 131 -29.58 22.11 20.92
CA PRO A 131 -30.58 21.08 20.60
C PRO A 131 -30.89 20.96 19.09
N ALA A 132 -31.63 19.92 18.67
CA ALA A 132 -31.93 19.73 17.25
C ALA A 132 -32.90 20.82 16.72
N CYS A 133 -32.79 21.22 15.46
CA CYS A 133 -33.71 22.19 14.86
C CYS A 133 -35.15 21.67 14.81
N LEU A 134 -36.11 22.49 15.27
CA LEU A 134 -37.54 22.21 15.15
C LEU A 134 -38.05 22.67 13.77
N ASN A 135 -38.53 21.73 12.95
CA ASN A 135 -39.05 22.01 11.59
C ASN A 135 -38.09 22.83 10.69
N GLY A 136 -36.79 22.59 10.81
CA GLY A 136 -35.77 23.20 9.98
C GLY A 136 -34.56 22.28 9.80
N GLU A 137 -33.64 22.70 8.94
CA GLU A 137 -32.34 22.06 8.78
C GLU A 137 -31.21 22.89 9.39
N CYS A 138 -30.19 22.21 9.89
CA CYS A 138 -29.02 22.84 10.47
C CYS A 138 -28.11 23.32 9.33
N VAL A 139 -28.06 24.63 9.09
CA VAL A 139 -27.24 25.26 8.02
C VAL A 139 -25.93 25.85 8.54
N GLY A 140 -25.78 25.90 9.86
CA GLY A 140 -24.57 26.34 10.56
C GLY A 140 -24.59 25.89 12.02
N LEU A 141 -23.55 26.22 12.78
CA LEU A 141 -23.48 25.92 14.22
C LEU A 141 -24.69 26.50 14.94
N ASN A 142 -25.55 25.62 15.48
CA ASN A 142 -26.80 26.01 16.15
C ASN A 142 -27.63 27.03 15.36
N THR A 143 -27.57 26.97 14.03
CA THR A 143 -28.28 27.89 13.13
C THR A 143 -29.22 27.07 12.26
N CYS A 144 -30.52 27.29 12.44
CA CYS A 144 -31.58 26.55 11.76
C CYS A 144 -32.16 27.38 10.62
N GLU A 145 -32.26 26.79 9.44
CA GLU A 145 -33.08 27.31 8.35
C GLU A 145 -34.44 26.59 8.36
N CYS A 146 -35.53 27.35 8.50
CA CYS A 146 -36.87 26.78 8.53
C CYS A 146 -37.24 26.10 7.21
N PHE A 147 -37.92 24.95 7.28
CA PHE A 147 -38.52 24.37 6.08
C PHE A 147 -39.58 25.28 5.47
N SER A 148 -39.86 25.11 4.18
CA SER A 148 -40.87 25.90 3.48
C SER A 148 -42.22 25.87 4.18
N GLY A 149 -42.79 27.05 4.48
CA GLY A 149 -44.06 27.20 5.19
C GLY A 149 -43.93 27.37 6.72
N PHE A 150 -42.72 27.24 7.27
CA PHE A 150 -42.42 27.56 8.67
C PHE A 150 -41.78 28.94 8.79
N ARG A 151 -41.83 29.53 10.00
CA ARG A 151 -41.19 30.81 10.33
C ARG A 151 -40.45 30.69 11.65
N GLU A 152 -39.42 31.49 11.82
CA GLU A 152 -38.71 31.57 13.10
C GLU A 152 -39.65 32.00 14.23
N THR A 153 -39.53 31.32 15.35
CA THR A 153 -40.19 31.64 16.63
C THR A 153 -39.12 31.65 17.72
N VAL A 154 -39.49 31.99 18.96
CA VAL A 154 -38.59 31.90 20.12
C VAL A 154 -38.12 30.47 20.44
N GLU A 155 -38.77 29.44 19.87
CA GLU A 155 -38.42 28.02 20.03
C GLU A 155 -38.12 27.41 18.65
N SER A 156 -36.89 27.61 18.17
CA SER A 156 -36.40 27.03 16.91
C SER A 156 -35.68 25.69 17.09
N HIS A 157 -35.52 25.22 18.33
CA HIS A 157 -34.79 24.01 18.71
C HIS A 157 -35.67 23.14 19.64
N VAL A 158 -35.51 21.81 19.58
CA VAL A 158 -36.29 20.78 20.32
C VAL A 158 -35.64 20.41 21.64
#